data_AF-A0A8T4RV82-F1
#
_entry.id   AF-A0A8T4RV82-F1
#
_cell.length_a   1.000
_cell.length_b   1.000
_cell.length_c   1.000
_cell.angle_alpha   90.00
_cell.angle_beta   90.00
_cell.angle_gamma   90.00
#
_symmetry.space_group_name_H-M   'P 1'
#
loop_
_entity.id
_entity.type
_entity.pdbx_description
1 polymer ?
#
loop_
_entity_poly.entity_id
_entity_poly.type
_entity_poly.pdbx_seq_one_letter_code
_entity_poly.pdbx_strand_id
1 'polypeptide(L)'
;MYKYVISIIPFIIAGSLPFIFLKEKRKAIAYTLIISLCFGILWDFWASYLSLWVWNDSELIGRFLGLPIEDYMLAFFGTGTIIAVYEMVKKLLKGKKWLSIF
;
A
#
# COMPACT_ATOMS: atom_id res chain seq x y z
N MET A 1 8.05 23.03 -3.56
CA MET A 1 7.68 21.75 -4.21
C MET A 1 8.71 20.64 -3.98
N TYR A 2 9.99 20.80 -4.35
CA TYR A 2 11.02 19.74 -4.21
C TYR A 2 11.21 19.16 -2.80
N LYS A 3 11.09 19.97 -1.74
CA LYS A 3 11.21 19.51 -0.34
C LYS A 3 10.13 18.47 0.02
N TYR A 4 8.94 18.59 -0.55
CA TYR A 4 7.82 17.67 -0.31
C TYR A 4 7.97 16.36 -1.08
N VAL A 5 8.69 16.36 -2.20
CA VAL A 5 8.98 15.14 -2.97
C VAL A 5 9.95 14.23 -2.21
N ILE A 6 10.97 14.82 -1.57
CA ILE A 6 11.96 14.07 -0.78
C ILE A 6 11.30 13.36 0.41
N SER A 7 10.29 13.97 1.02
CA SER A 7 9.56 13.39 2.14
C SER A 7 8.62 12.24 1.77
N ILE A 8 8.31 12.03 0.48
CA ILE A 8 7.53 10.86 0.01
C ILE A 8 8.41 9.59 -0.01
N ILE A 9 9.70 9.76 -0.29
CA ILE A 9 10.67 8.66 -0.46
C ILE A 9 10.67 7.66 0.72
N PRO A 10 10.76 8.09 2.00
CA PRO A 10 10.74 7.15 3.12
C PRO A 10 9.43 6.37 3.23
N PHE A 11 8.28 6.95 2.86
CA PHE A 11 7.00 6.24 2.88
C PHE A 11 6.85 5.24 1.74
N ILE A 12 7.38 5.54 0.55
CA ILE A 12 7.45 4.57 -0.56
C ILE A 12 8.33 3.39 -0.17
N ILE A 13 9.51 3.65 0.40
CA ILE A 13 10.42 2.59 0.85
C ILE A 13 9.77 1.77 1.97
N ALA A 14 9.21 2.44 2.99
CA ALA A 14 8.59 1.75 4.11
C ALA A 14 7.33 0.96 3.71
N GLY A 15 6.49 1.50 2.83
CA GLY A 15 5.30 0.81 2.31
C GLY A 15 5.63 -0.37 1.39
N SER A 16 6.82 -0.39 0.78
CA SER A 16 7.28 -1.47 -0.09
C SER A 16 8.07 -2.58 0.63
N LEU A 17 8.69 -2.30 1.78
CA LEU A 17 9.39 -3.29 2.62
C LEU A 17 8.53 -4.53 2.95
N PRO A 18 7.23 -4.42 3.32
CA PRO A 18 6.36 -5.57 3.58
C PRO A 18 6.23 -6.55 2.41
N PHE A 19 6.42 -6.10 1.17
CA PHE A 19 6.36 -6.93 -0.04
C PHE A 19 7.57 -7.83 -0.22
N ILE A 20 8.70 -7.51 0.41
CA ILE A 20 9.88 -8.38 0.42
C ILE A 20 9.62 -9.61 1.31
N PHE A 21 8.90 -9.43 2.42
CA PHE A 21 8.61 -10.51 3.39
C PHE A 21 7.44 -11.42 2.98
N LEU A 22 6.66 -11.02 1.96
CA LEU A 22 5.56 -11.81 1.39
C LEU A 22 6.03 -13.15 0.78
N LYS A 23 7.32 -13.31 0.53
CA LYS A 23 7.88 -14.46 -0.21
C LYS A 23 7.77 -15.80 0.53
N GLU A 24 7.65 -15.83 1.86
CA GLU A 24 7.93 -17.07 2.61
C GLU A 24 6.80 -17.67 3.46
N LYS A 25 5.81 -16.90 3.96
CA LYS A 25 4.77 -17.49 4.86
C LYS A 25 3.39 -16.85 4.66
N ARG A 26 2.32 -17.66 4.59
CA ARG A 26 0.92 -17.16 4.55
C ARG A 26 0.57 -16.25 5.72
N LYS A 27 1.17 -16.48 6.90
CA LYS A 27 1.06 -15.59 8.07
C LYS A 27 1.68 -14.21 7.82
N ALA A 28 2.69 -14.10 6.96
CA ALA A 28 3.29 -12.84 6.57
C ALA A 28 2.33 -11.94 5.78
N ILE A 29 1.34 -12.49 5.07
CA ILE A 29 0.32 -11.69 4.36
C ILE A 29 -0.47 -10.81 5.33
N ALA A 30 -0.90 -11.36 6.47
CA ALA A 30 -1.64 -10.61 7.46
C ALA A 30 -0.78 -9.50 8.09
N TYR A 31 0.49 -9.79 8.41
CA TYR A 31 1.42 -8.77 8.90
C TYR A 31 1.69 -7.70 7.85
N THR A 32 1.87 -8.07 6.59
CA THR A 32 2.05 -7.12 5.48
C THR A 32 0.83 -6.22 5.35
N LEU A 33 -0.39 -6.76 5.36
CA LEU A 33 -1.62 -5.97 5.30
C LEU A 33 -1.71 -4.97 6.46
N ILE A 34 -1.41 -5.40 7.69
CA ILE A 34 -1.45 -4.53 8.87
C ILE A 34 -0.38 -3.43 8.78
N ILE A 35 0.86 -3.80 8.43
CA ILE A 35 1.97 -2.83 8.33
C ILE A 35 1.69 -1.82 7.20
N SER A 36 1.27 -2.29 6.02
CA SER A 36 0.91 -1.43 4.90
C SER A 36 -0.27 -0.51 5.26
N LEU A 37 -1.26 -1.00 5.99
CA LEU A 37 -2.36 -0.19 6.50
C LEU A 37 -1.85 0.91 7.46
N CYS A 38 -1.01 0.57 8.43
CA CYS A 38 -0.42 1.56 9.34
C CYS A 38 0.38 2.63 8.59
N PHE A 39 1.21 2.25 7.61
CA PHE A 39 1.98 3.21 6.81
C PHE A 39 1.11 4.06 5.89
N GLY A 40 0.07 3.48 5.27
CA GLY A 40 -0.89 4.23 4.46
C GLY A 40 -1.62 5.29 5.28
N ILE A 41 -2.14 4.90 6.45
CA ILE A 41 -2.80 5.82 7.38
C ILE A 41 -1.85 6.93 7.83
N LEU A 42 -0.63 6.59 8.23
CA LEU A 42 0.37 7.58 8.66
C LEU A 42 0.74 8.53 7.52
N TRP A 43 0.83 8.02 6.30
CA TRP A 43 1.05 8.83 5.11
C TRP A 43 -0.09 9.82 4.90
N ASP A 44 -1.35 9.35 4.93
CA ASP A 44 -2.50 10.22 4.69
C ASP A 44 -2.65 11.30 5.77
N PHE A 45 -2.41 10.97 7.05
CA PHE A 45 -2.35 11.98 8.11
C PHE A 45 -1.27 13.03 7.84
N TRP A 46 -0.07 12.59 7.47
CA TRP A 46 1.07 13.47 7.25
C TRP A 46 0.89 14.34 5.99
N ALA A 47 0.40 13.75 4.90
CA ALA A 47 0.11 14.43 3.65
C ALA A 47 -0.96 15.51 3.84
N SER A 48 -1.99 15.21 4.63
CA SER A 48 -3.08 16.15 4.89
C SER A 48 -2.71 17.23 5.89
N TYR A 49 -1.86 16.93 6.88
CA TYR A 49 -1.24 17.96 7.72
C TYR A 49 -0.45 18.99 6.87
N LEU A 50 0.20 18.53 5.80
CA LEU A 50 0.92 19.41 4.87
C LEU A 50 0.05 19.99 3.74
N SER A 51 -1.26 19.75 3.75
CA SER A 51 -2.19 20.17 2.69
C SER A 51 -1.75 19.70 1.29
N LEU A 52 -1.03 18.57 1.20
CA LEU A 52 -0.67 17.93 -0.06
C LEU A 52 -1.84 17.13 -0.65
N TRP A 53 -2.80 16.78 0.21
CA TRP A 53 -3.98 15.99 -0.12
C TRP A 53 -5.20 16.67 0.50
N VAL A 54 -6.23 16.89 -0.30
CA VAL A 54 -7.49 17.49 0.13
C VAL A 54 -8.62 16.60 -0.35
N TRP A 55 -9.57 16.33 0.52
CA TRP A 55 -10.74 15.52 0.19
C TRP A 55 -11.96 16.39 -0.04
N ASN A 56 -12.79 15.98 -1.00
CA ASN A 56 -14.09 16.58 -1.21
C ASN A 56 -15.10 15.97 -0.24
N ASP A 57 -15.37 16.66 0.88
CA ASP A 57 -16.27 16.16 1.94
C ASP A 57 -17.69 15.84 1.47
N SER A 58 -18.14 16.41 0.35
CA SER A 58 -19.48 16.14 -0.19
C SER A 58 -19.66 14.73 -0.79
N GLU A 59 -18.57 14.04 -1.09
CA GLU A 59 -18.56 12.73 -1.74
C GLU A 59 -18.11 11.60 -0.79
N LEU A 60 -17.79 11.92 0.46
CA LEU A 60 -17.31 10.95 1.44
C LEU A 60 -18.47 10.23 2.13
N ILE A 61 -18.29 8.92 2.33
CA ILE A 61 -19.14 8.06 3.15
C ILE A 61 -19.05 8.48 4.62
N GLY A 62 -17.87 8.89 5.08
CA GLY A 62 -17.65 9.39 6.44
C GLY A 62 -16.19 9.47 6.83
N ARG A 63 -15.92 9.89 8.06
CA ARG A 63 -14.56 10.02 8.61
C ARG A 63 -14.37 9.13 9.83
N PHE A 64 -13.20 8.53 9.94
CA PHE A 64 -12.72 7.81 11.12
C PHE A 64 -11.37 8.37 11.53
N LEU A 65 -11.18 8.72 12.80
CA LEU A 65 -9.97 9.38 13.33
C LEU A 65 -9.53 10.64 12.56
N GLY A 66 -10.43 11.28 11.80
CA GLY A 66 -10.13 12.49 11.02
C GLY A 66 -9.74 12.23 9.56
N LEU A 67 -9.54 10.97 9.15
CA LEU A 67 -9.36 10.59 7.74
C LEU A 67 -10.67 10.02 7.17
N PRO A 68 -10.91 10.13 5.85
CA PRO A 68 -12.02 9.45 5.20
C PRO A 68 -11.94 7.93 5.35
N ILE A 69 -13.09 7.28 5.50
CA ILE A 69 -13.17 5.80 5.62
C ILE A 69 -12.60 5.12 4.37
N GLU A 70 -12.77 5.75 3.21
CA GLU A 70 -12.30 5.33 1.90
C GLU A 70 -10.79 5.15 1.86
N ASP A 71 -10.01 5.97 2.56
CA ASP A 71 -8.55 5.86 2.57
C ASP A 71 -8.11 4.61 3.33
N TYR A 72 -8.78 4.27 4.43
CA TYR A 72 -8.56 2.99 5.13
C TYR A 72 -8.91 1.80 4.24
N MET A 73 -10.03 1.90 3.51
CA MET A 73 -10.44 0.88 2.55
C MET A 73 -9.42 0.74 1.41
N LEU A 74 -8.95 1.86 0.85
CA LEU A 74 -7.96 1.89 -0.23
C LEU A 74 -6.63 1.29 0.23
N ALA A 75 -6.14 1.66 1.42
CA ALA A 75 -4.91 1.11 1.97
C ALA A 75 -5.02 -0.42 2.18
N PHE A 76 -6.14 -0.91 2.71
CA PHE A 76 -6.36 -2.34 2.94
C PHE A 76 -6.58 -3.12 1.64
N PHE A 77 -7.58 -2.74 0.84
CA PHE A 77 -7.94 -3.45 -0.40
C PHE A 77 -6.90 -3.25 -1.50
N GLY A 78 -6.28 -2.07 -1.59
CA GLY A 78 -5.19 -1.81 -2.53
C GLY A 78 -4.00 -2.73 -2.27
N THR A 79 -3.56 -2.82 -1.01
CA THR A 79 -2.49 -3.76 -0.63
C THR A 79 -2.88 -5.21 -0.95
N GLY A 80 -4.10 -5.64 -0.58
CA GLY A 80 -4.60 -6.98 -0.89
C GLY A 80 -4.66 -7.28 -2.39
N THR A 81 -5.05 -6.29 -3.20
CA THR A 81 -5.11 -6.41 -4.66
C THR A 81 -3.71 -6.57 -5.26
N ILE A 82 -2.72 -5.78 -4.81
CA ILE A 82 -1.33 -5.92 -5.25
C ILE A 82 -0.80 -7.33 -4.95
N ILE A 83 -1.08 -7.84 -3.74
CA ILE A 83 -0.69 -9.21 -3.35
C ILE A 83 -1.34 -10.26 -4.25
N ALA A 84 -2.65 -10.12 -4.51
CA ALA A 84 -3.39 -11.03 -5.37
C ALA A 84 -2.85 -11.04 -6.81
N VAL A 85 -2.59 -9.85 -7.37
CA VAL A 85 -1.98 -9.69 -8.70
C VAL A 85 -0.59 -10.30 -8.74
N TYR A 86 0.26 -10.04 -7.73
CA TYR A 86 1.60 -10.62 -7.63
C TYR A 86 1.56 -12.16 -7.65
N GLU A 87 0.72 -12.77 -6.82
CA GLU A 87 0.60 -14.23 -6.77
C GLU A 87 -0.02 -14.81 -8.05
N MET A 88 -0.94 -14.10 -8.70
CA MET A 88 -1.49 -14.48 -10.01
C MET A 88 -0.40 -14.46 -11.08
N VAL A 89 0.36 -13.37 -11.20
CA VAL A 89 1.47 -13.23 -12.16
C VAL A 89 2.52 -14.30 -11.92
N LYS A 90 2.91 -14.54 -10.67
CA LYS A 90 3.86 -15.59 -10.28
C LYS A 90 3.39 -16.98 -10.71
N LYS A 91 2.10 -17.31 -10.55
CA LYS A 91 1.52 -18.58 -11.03
C LYS A 91 1.56 -18.68 -12.55
N LEU A 92 1.18 -17.61 -13.26
CA LEU A 92 1.23 -17.57 -14.72
C LEU A 92 2.67 -17.74 -15.25
N LEU A 93 3.64 -17.13 -14.59
CA LEU A 93 5.07 -17.24 -14.94
C LEU A 93 5.64 -18.61 -14.59
N LYS A 94 5.29 -19.22 -13.44
CA LYS A 94 5.72 -20.60 -13.11
C LYS A 94 5.13 -21.65 -14.06
N GLY A 95 3.93 -21.41 -14.60
CA GLY A 95 3.34 -22.25 -15.65
C GLY A 95 4.08 -22.17 -16.99
N LYS A 96 4.90 -21.12 -17.20
CA LYS A 96 5.79 -20.99 -18.35
C LYS A 96 7.19 -21.44 -17.94
N LYS A 97 7.59 -22.63 -18.38
CA LYS A 97 8.93 -23.25 -18.24
C LYS A 97 10.07 -22.46 -18.94
N TRP A 98 9.95 -21.14 -19.11
CA TRP A 98 10.73 -20.31 -20.03
C TRP A 98 11.71 -19.33 -19.38
N LEU A 99 12.03 -19.49 -18.10
CA LEU A 99 13.11 -18.74 -17.46
C LEU A 99 14.16 -19.70 -16.87
N SER A 100 14.67 -20.59 -17.71
CA SER A 100 15.95 -21.29 -17.47
C SER A 100 17.14 -20.49 -18.03
N ILE A 101 16.98 -19.19 -18.27
CA ILE A 101 18.01 -18.30 -18.79
C ILE A 101 17.89 -16.97 -18.05
N PHE A 102 18.18 -16.98 -16.75
CA PHE A 102 18.86 -15.91 -16.00
C PHE A 102 19.44 -16.54 -14.73
#